data_AF-A2X7C8-F1
#
_entry.id   AF-A2X7C8-F1
#
_cell.length_a   1.000
_cell.length_b   1.000
_cell.length_c   1.000
_cell.angle_alpha   90.00
_cell.angle_beta   90.00
_cell.angle_gamma   90.00
#
_symmetry.space_group_name_H-M   'P 1'
#
loop_
_entity.id
_entity.type
_entity.pdbx_description
1 polymer ?
#
loop_
_entity_poly.entity_id
_entity_poly.type
_entity_poly.pdbx_seq_one_letter_code
_entity_poly.pdbx_strand_id
1 'polypeptide(L)'
;MNNESRPKWRKVAYGGRQPGYDDNHTDESFLEEMVMNANVVKRDLLKVMIDSVSISQYLCIVALVVSTWTYTLNLVIDEVTLLKLDTSLLLAGFSMLLLTASPFSLKLLSKYVLNTSFFISGLYVLAPIYQTLTRSISSDSIWALAVCLLLVHLFLHDYSGSTIRPPGALNNPKLTSNISLNASIVASVLVASRLPSRLHVFAIMLFSLQIFLFVPLVAFCVKKFSLRLHLLFSFALMIMTLGVTYQLHHMFFILLLALLVFISIVCPYWLIRIQEYKFEINGPWDEAKLCFDITE
;
A
#
# COMPACT_ATOMS: atom_id res chain seq x y z
N MET A 1 20.45 57.57 43.89
CA MET A 1 19.83 56.24 44.10
C MET A 1 19.61 55.64 42.73
N ASN A 2 20.48 54.70 42.33
CA ASN A 2 20.34 53.97 41.07
C ASN A 2 19.09 53.10 41.18
N ASN A 3 18.09 53.40 40.36
CA ASN A 3 16.91 52.57 40.22
C ASN A 3 17.34 51.36 39.38
N GLU A 4 17.90 50.32 40.03
CA GLU A 4 18.19 49.05 39.36
C GLU A 4 16.85 48.51 38.85
N SER A 5 16.62 48.67 37.54
CA SER A 5 15.45 48.12 36.86
C SER A 5 15.50 46.60 37.06
N ARG A 6 14.56 46.07 37.84
CA ARG A 6 14.42 44.62 37.99
C ARG A 6 14.34 44.00 36.59
N PRO A 7 15.12 42.94 36.31
CA PRO A 7 15.06 42.28 35.02
C PRO A 7 13.63 41.81 34.76
N LYS A 8 13.10 42.08 33.57
CA LYS A 8 11.74 41.66 33.20
C LYS A 8 11.72 40.13 33.05
N TRP A 9 10.75 39.47 33.68
CA TRP A 9 10.52 38.04 33.52
C TRP A 9 10.30 37.68 32.04
N ARG A 10 10.88 36.56 31.60
CA ARG A 10 10.79 36.06 30.21
C ARG A 10 9.90 34.82 30.16
N LYS A 11 9.01 34.77 29.16
CA LYS A 11 8.13 33.63 28.87
C LYS A 11 8.94 32.47 28.29
N VAL A 12 9.61 31.70 29.14
CA VAL A 12 10.44 30.56 28.72
C VAL A 12 9.97 29.32 29.49
N ALA A 13 9.54 28.29 28.76
CA ALA A 13 9.10 27.02 29.37
C ALA A 13 10.30 26.18 29.84
N TYR A 14 11.41 26.23 29.10
CA TYR A 14 12.64 25.49 29.38
C TYR A 14 13.82 26.46 29.46
N GLY A 15 14.02 27.05 30.63
CA GLY A 15 15.12 27.93 30.92
C GLY A 15 15.36 27.87 32.42
N GLY A 16 16.61 27.79 32.85
CA GLY A 16 16.92 27.76 34.28
C GLY A 16 16.44 29.02 35.01
N ARG A 17 16.65 29.05 36.33
CA ARG A 17 16.22 30.13 37.22
C ARG A 17 16.52 31.52 36.66
N GLN A 18 15.47 32.36 36.58
CA GLN A 18 15.60 33.74 36.12
C GLN A 18 16.04 34.67 37.28
N PRO A 19 16.98 35.61 37.07
CA PRO A 19 17.44 36.52 38.12
C PRO A 19 16.29 37.38 38.64
N GLY A 20 16.19 37.55 39.97
CA GLY A 20 15.15 38.39 40.58
C GLY A 20 13.79 37.71 40.78
N TYR A 21 13.68 36.43 40.44
CA TYR A 21 12.46 35.64 40.61
C TYR A 21 12.76 34.31 41.33
N ASP A 22 11.75 33.81 42.05
CA ASP A 22 11.80 32.48 42.66
C ASP A 22 11.78 31.38 41.59
N ASP A 23 12.31 30.21 41.92
CA ASP A 23 12.46 29.10 40.96
C ASP A 23 11.12 28.57 40.42
N ASN A 24 10.04 28.73 41.20
CA ASN A 24 8.67 28.37 40.84
C ASN A 24 7.82 29.57 40.40
N HIS A 25 8.43 30.71 40.12
CA HIS A 25 7.70 31.92 39.74
C HIS A 25 7.25 31.87 38.27
N THR A 26 5.93 31.94 38.07
CA THR A 26 5.29 32.11 36.76
C THR A 26 4.53 33.42 36.77
N ASP A 27 4.84 34.31 35.82
CA ASP A 27 4.18 35.59 35.69
C ASP A 27 2.72 35.40 35.20
N GLU A 28 1.79 36.24 35.65
CA GLU A 28 0.37 36.16 35.26
C GLU A 28 0.18 36.28 33.74
N SER A 29 1.08 37.00 33.06
CA SER A 29 1.04 37.16 31.60
C SER A 29 1.45 35.91 30.82
N PHE A 30 1.92 34.85 31.48
CA PHE A 30 2.51 33.68 30.80
C PHE A 30 1.57 33.05 29.77
N LEU A 31 0.31 32.84 30.14
CA LEU A 31 -0.68 32.19 29.26
C LEU A 31 -1.50 33.17 28.41
N GLU A 32 -1.29 34.49 28.56
CA GLU A 32 -2.06 35.51 27.81
C GLU A 32 -1.87 35.38 26.29
N GLU A 33 -0.71 34.91 25.85
CA GLU A 33 -0.37 34.74 24.43
C GLU A 33 -0.52 33.27 23.96
N MET A 34 -1.25 32.44 24.72
CA MET A 34 -1.54 31.07 24.33
C MET A 34 -2.44 31.03 23.09
N VAL A 35 -1.98 30.36 22.03
CA VAL A 35 -2.77 30.07 20.83
C VAL A 35 -3.08 28.58 20.79
N MET A 36 -4.36 28.23 20.94
CA MET A 36 -4.79 26.84 20.81
C MET A 36 -5.09 26.50 19.34
N ASN A 37 -4.63 25.34 18.91
CA ASN A 37 -4.94 24.70 17.63
C ASN A 37 -4.52 25.48 16.37
N ALA A 38 -3.46 26.29 16.43
CA ALA A 38 -3.01 27.11 15.30
C ALA A 38 -2.73 26.29 14.02
N ASN A 39 -2.20 25.07 14.17
CA ASN A 39 -1.80 24.20 13.05
C ASN A 39 -2.74 23.01 12.82
N VAL A 40 -3.91 22.97 13.47
CA VAL A 40 -4.85 21.84 13.35
C VAL A 40 -5.66 21.97 12.06
N VAL A 41 -5.18 21.34 10.99
CA VAL A 41 -5.87 21.30 9.69
C VAL A 41 -7.00 20.27 9.70
N LYS A 42 -8.26 20.73 9.60
CA LYS A 42 -9.44 19.86 9.47
C LYS A 42 -9.38 19.05 8.17
N ARG A 43 -9.52 17.73 8.28
CA ARG A 43 -9.59 16.82 7.13
C ARG A 43 -11.03 16.75 6.61
N ASP A 44 -11.18 16.72 5.29
CA ASP A 44 -12.45 16.48 4.64
C ASP A 44 -12.73 14.97 4.57
N LEU A 45 -13.91 14.56 5.01
CA LEU A 45 -14.34 13.15 5.03
C LEU A 45 -14.33 12.54 3.63
N LEU A 46 -14.85 13.26 2.64
CA LEU A 46 -14.95 12.73 1.29
C LEU A 46 -13.57 12.49 0.70
N LYS A 47 -12.62 13.39 0.96
CA LYS A 47 -11.23 13.21 0.52
C LYS A 47 -10.59 11.98 1.15
N VAL A 48 -10.76 11.76 2.46
CA VAL A 48 -10.22 10.58 3.14
C VAL A 48 -10.88 9.28 2.65
N MET A 49 -12.18 9.31 2.35
CA MET A 49 -12.88 8.18 1.75
C MET A 49 -12.41 7.88 0.31
N ILE A 50 -12.13 8.91 -0.49
CA ILE A 50 -11.57 8.74 -1.84
C ILE A 50 -10.16 8.16 -1.76
N ASP A 51 -9.35 8.62 -0.81
CA ASP A 51 -7.99 8.13 -0.61
C ASP A 51 -7.97 6.66 -0.12
N SER A 52 -8.94 6.25 0.68
CA SER A 52 -9.05 4.85 1.15
C SER A 52 -9.46 3.86 0.05
N VAL A 53 -10.01 4.33 -1.08
CA VAL A 53 -10.32 3.48 -2.25
C VAL A 53 -9.08 2.74 -2.74
N SER A 54 -7.90 3.36 -2.73
CA SER A 54 -6.66 2.70 -3.15
C SER A 54 -6.29 1.51 -2.26
N ILE A 55 -6.64 1.55 -0.96
CA ILE A 55 -6.44 0.44 0.00
C ILE A 55 -7.43 -0.68 -0.30
N SER A 56 -8.71 -0.35 -0.40
CA SER A 56 -9.79 -1.30 -0.72
C SER A 56 -9.56 -1.99 -2.07
N GLN A 57 -9.10 -1.24 -3.07
CA GLN A 57 -8.73 -1.78 -4.38
C GLN A 57 -7.62 -2.83 -4.25
N TYR A 58 -6.58 -2.56 -3.47
CA TYR A 58 -5.46 -3.49 -3.32
C TYR A 58 -5.83 -4.75 -2.52
N LEU A 59 -6.71 -4.62 -1.52
CA LEU A 59 -7.28 -5.77 -0.84
C LEU A 59 -8.06 -6.67 -1.81
N CYS A 60 -8.82 -6.07 -2.73
CA CYS A 60 -9.48 -6.83 -3.80
C CYS A 60 -8.48 -7.54 -4.72
N ILE A 61 -7.36 -6.89 -5.05
CA ILE A 61 -6.28 -7.50 -5.84
C ILE A 61 -5.73 -8.75 -5.14
N VAL A 62 -5.38 -8.65 -3.86
CA VAL A 62 -4.87 -9.79 -3.07
C VAL A 62 -5.95 -10.89 -2.96
N ALA A 63 -7.20 -10.53 -2.71
CA ALA A 63 -8.30 -11.48 -2.62
C ALA A 63 -8.56 -12.23 -3.94
N LEU A 64 -8.45 -11.56 -5.09
CA LEU A 64 -8.52 -12.20 -6.40
C LEU A 64 -7.38 -13.20 -6.60
N VAL A 65 -6.15 -12.83 -6.21
CA VAL A 65 -5.00 -13.74 -6.30
C VAL A 65 -5.24 -15.00 -5.48
N VAL A 66 -5.66 -14.86 -4.23
CA VAL A 66 -5.98 -15.99 -3.35
C VAL A 66 -7.15 -16.81 -3.90
N SER A 67 -8.16 -16.17 -4.49
CA SER A 67 -9.28 -16.86 -5.12
C SER A 67 -8.83 -17.70 -6.31
N THR A 68 -8.01 -17.13 -7.20
CA THR A 68 -7.44 -17.86 -8.34
C THR A 68 -6.57 -19.02 -7.86
N TRP A 69 -5.71 -18.82 -6.84
CA TRP A 69 -4.94 -19.91 -6.24
C TRP A 69 -5.83 -21.06 -5.77
N THR A 70 -6.93 -20.73 -5.09
CA THR A 70 -7.86 -21.73 -4.56
C THR A 70 -8.56 -22.50 -5.70
N TYR A 71 -9.05 -21.80 -6.72
CA TYR A 71 -9.66 -22.44 -7.89
C TYR A 71 -8.68 -23.32 -8.68
N THR A 72 -7.44 -22.88 -8.85
CA THR A 72 -6.40 -23.66 -9.54
C THR A 72 -5.96 -24.88 -8.71
N LEU A 73 -5.85 -24.76 -7.39
CA LEU A 73 -5.55 -25.89 -6.51
C LEU A 73 -6.66 -26.93 -6.48
N ASN A 74 -7.92 -26.49 -6.56
CA ASN A 74 -9.09 -27.36 -6.70
C ASN A 74 -9.26 -27.91 -8.13
N LEU A 75 -8.33 -27.61 -9.06
CA LEU A 75 -8.35 -28.04 -10.46
C LEU A 75 -9.64 -27.63 -11.22
N VAL A 76 -10.29 -26.55 -10.77
CA VAL A 76 -11.47 -25.97 -11.46
C VAL A 76 -11.02 -25.20 -12.70
N ILE A 77 -9.84 -24.56 -12.63
CA ILE A 77 -9.22 -23.83 -13.74
C ILE A 77 -8.07 -24.68 -14.28
N ASP A 78 -8.16 -25.05 -15.55
CA ASP A 78 -7.10 -25.73 -16.29
C ASP A 78 -5.95 -24.78 -16.67
N GLU A 79 -4.80 -25.35 -16.99
CA GLU A 79 -3.60 -24.60 -17.37
C GLU A 79 -3.81 -23.73 -18.61
N VAL A 80 -4.63 -24.15 -19.58
CA VAL A 80 -4.84 -23.41 -20.82
C VAL A 80 -5.72 -22.18 -20.57
N THR A 81 -6.77 -22.33 -19.77
CA THR A 81 -7.61 -21.20 -19.36
C THR A 81 -6.83 -20.18 -18.53
N LEU A 82 -5.97 -20.63 -17.62
CA LEU A 82 -5.12 -19.73 -16.84
C LEU A 82 -4.10 -18.99 -17.72
N LEU A 83 -3.47 -19.66 -18.69
CA LEU A 83 -2.56 -19.02 -19.64
C LEU A 83 -3.26 -18.02 -20.58
N LYS A 84 -4.51 -18.31 -20.98
CA LYS A 84 -5.34 -17.36 -21.73
C LYS A 84 -5.64 -16.12 -20.89
N LEU A 85 -5.94 -16.30 -19.60
CA LEU A 85 -6.14 -15.20 -18.67
C LEU A 85 -4.87 -14.37 -18.52
N ASP A 86 -3.70 -14.99 -18.33
CA ASP A 86 -2.40 -14.32 -18.24
C ASP A 86 -2.06 -13.52 -19.51
N THR A 87 -2.33 -14.12 -20.68
CA THR A 87 -2.09 -13.44 -21.97
C THR A 87 -3.02 -12.24 -22.13
N SER A 88 -4.29 -12.39 -21.76
CA SER A 88 -5.28 -11.31 -21.78
C SER A 88 -4.91 -10.17 -20.83
N LEU A 89 -4.52 -10.50 -19.60
CA LEU A 89 -4.12 -9.54 -18.57
C LEU A 89 -2.87 -8.77 -18.99
N LEU A 90 -1.88 -9.46 -19.56
CA LEU A 90 -0.67 -8.83 -20.08
C LEU A 90 -0.97 -7.86 -21.22
N LEU A 91 -1.82 -8.28 -22.18
CA LEU A 91 -2.23 -7.43 -23.30
C LEU A 91 -3.03 -6.21 -22.83
N ALA A 92 -3.97 -6.41 -21.91
CA ALA A 92 -4.78 -5.35 -21.33
C ALA A 92 -3.93 -4.36 -20.53
N GLY A 93 -3.03 -4.85 -19.68
CA GLY A 93 -2.11 -4.03 -18.90
C GLY A 93 -1.17 -3.21 -19.79
N PHE A 94 -0.63 -3.83 -20.84
CA PHE A 94 0.22 -3.13 -21.80
C PHE A 94 -0.53 -2.09 -22.61
N SER A 95 -1.76 -2.39 -23.04
CA SER A 95 -2.63 -1.45 -23.74
C SER A 95 -2.96 -0.25 -22.85
N MET A 96 -3.28 -0.47 -21.57
CA MET A 96 -3.52 0.60 -20.61
C MET A 96 -2.28 1.46 -20.37
N LEU A 97 -1.10 0.84 -20.26
CA LEU A 97 0.17 1.57 -20.16
C LEU A 97 0.40 2.43 -21.41
N LEU A 98 0.08 1.92 -22.59
CA LEU A 98 0.24 2.66 -23.85
C LEU A 98 -0.67 3.88 -23.95
N LEU A 99 -1.92 3.71 -23.55
CA LEU A 99 -2.92 4.79 -23.55
C LEU A 99 -2.58 5.87 -22.51
N THR A 100 -1.92 5.47 -21.41
CA THR A 100 -1.68 6.35 -20.27
C THR A 100 -0.29 6.98 -20.25
N ALA A 101 0.73 6.31 -20.79
CA ALA A 101 2.11 6.78 -20.81
C ALA A 101 2.44 7.45 -22.15
N SER A 102 2.60 8.77 -22.15
CA SER A 102 3.18 9.52 -23.26
C SER A 102 4.70 9.73 -23.04
N PRO A 103 5.56 9.76 -24.08
CA PRO A 103 5.31 9.46 -25.50
C PRO A 103 5.61 7.99 -25.87
N PHE A 104 4.87 7.50 -26.87
CA PHE A 104 5.08 6.18 -27.49
C PHE A 104 6.45 6.14 -28.20
N SER A 105 7.32 5.21 -27.80
CA SER A 105 8.59 4.94 -28.49
C SER A 105 8.71 3.46 -28.79
N LEU A 106 8.86 3.12 -30.07
CA LEU A 106 9.07 1.73 -30.52
C LEU A 106 10.30 1.08 -29.87
N LYS A 107 11.33 1.87 -29.54
CA LYS A 107 12.53 1.38 -28.85
C LYS A 107 12.24 0.98 -27.41
N LEU A 108 11.40 1.77 -26.72
CA LEU A 108 10.95 1.45 -25.36
C LEU A 108 10.01 0.25 -25.35
N LEU A 109 9.13 0.16 -26.36
CA LEU A 109 8.24 -0.97 -26.59
C LEU A 109 9.02 -2.28 -26.75
N SER A 110 10.01 -2.29 -27.64
CA SER A 110 10.88 -3.44 -27.88
C SER A 110 11.64 -3.84 -26.61
N LYS A 111 12.14 -2.87 -25.83
CA LYS A 111 12.79 -3.14 -24.54
C LYS A 111 11.85 -3.80 -23.53
N TYR A 112 10.61 -3.33 -23.42
CA TYR A 112 9.63 -3.94 -22.52
C TYR A 112 9.25 -5.35 -22.97
N VAL A 113 8.97 -5.55 -24.26
CA VAL A 113 8.66 -6.87 -24.81
C VAL A 113 9.81 -7.85 -24.58
N LEU A 114 11.05 -7.42 -24.82
CA LEU A 114 12.24 -8.24 -24.61
C LEU A 114 12.43 -8.61 -23.12
N ASN A 115 12.33 -7.64 -22.22
CA ASN A 115 12.47 -7.88 -20.78
C ASN A 115 11.36 -8.80 -20.25
N THR A 116 10.12 -8.58 -20.66
CA THR A 116 8.99 -9.44 -20.30
C THR A 116 9.18 -10.86 -20.85
N SER A 117 9.69 -11.00 -22.08
CA SER A 117 10.01 -12.30 -22.68
C SER A 117 11.07 -13.05 -21.89
N PHE A 118 12.17 -12.39 -21.51
CA PHE A 118 13.20 -12.99 -20.66
C PHE A 118 12.65 -13.40 -19.30
N PHE A 119 11.80 -12.57 -18.70
CA PHE A 119 11.16 -12.88 -17.42
C PHE A 119 10.25 -14.10 -17.51
N ILE A 120 9.37 -14.17 -18.51
CA ILE A 120 8.46 -15.30 -18.75
C ILE A 120 9.25 -16.58 -19.02
N SER A 121 10.30 -16.50 -19.85
CA SER A 121 11.17 -17.63 -20.15
C SER A 121 11.88 -18.14 -18.88
N GLY A 122 12.45 -17.23 -18.08
CA GLY A 122 13.08 -17.58 -16.81
C GLY A 122 12.12 -18.27 -15.85
N LEU A 123 10.89 -17.76 -15.74
CA LEU A 123 9.86 -18.34 -14.89
C LEU A 123 9.47 -19.76 -15.33
N TYR A 124 9.38 -20.00 -16.65
CA TYR A 124 9.12 -21.32 -17.21
C TYR A 124 10.24 -22.32 -16.91
N VAL A 125 11.50 -21.90 -17.08
CA VAL A 125 12.67 -22.74 -16.78
C VAL A 125 12.75 -23.08 -15.30
N LEU A 126 12.38 -22.15 -14.41
CA LEU A 126 12.39 -22.37 -12.96
C LEU A 126 11.15 -23.11 -12.43
N ALA A 127 10.11 -23.31 -13.24
CA ALA A 127 8.87 -23.97 -12.81
C ALA A 127 9.06 -25.35 -12.13
N PRO A 128 9.96 -26.25 -12.61
CA PRO A 128 10.23 -27.52 -11.92
C PRO A 128 10.83 -27.32 -10.52
N ILE A 129 11.63 -26.28 -10.33
CA ILE A 129 12.25 -25.94 -9.04
C ILE A 129 11.16 -25.45 -8.08
N TYR A 130 10.29 -24.53 -8.52
CA TYR A 130 9.18 -24.05 -7.71
C TYR A 130 8.23 -25.19 -7.30
N GLN A 131 8.00 -26.16 -8.20
CA GLN A 131 7.17 -27.32 -7.90
C GLN A 131 7.74 -28.18 -6.76
N THR A 132 9.05 -28.37 -6.73
CA THR A 132 9.69 -29.32 -5.80
C THR A 132 10.16 -28.69 -4.50
N LEU A 133 10.24 -27.35 -4.45
CA LEU A 133 10.89 -26.58 -3.38
C LEU A 133 10.45 -26.94 -1.96
N THR A 134 9.15 -27.12 -1.74
CA THR A 134 8.58 -27.31 -0.39
C THR A 134 7.95 -28.68 -0.22
N ARG A 135 8.31 -29.67 -1.05
CA ARG A 135 7.68 -31.00 -1.04
C ARG A 135 7.71 -31.68 0.34
N SER A 136 8.74 -31.41 1.14
CA SER A 136 8.91 -31.94 2.50
C SER A 136 8.06 -31.24 3.58
N ILE A 137 7.45 -30.10 3.27
CA ILE A 137 6.63 -29.31 4.21
C ILE A 137 5.16 -29.69 4.05
N SER A 138 4.44 -29.76 5.16
CA SER A 138 2.99 -30.03 5.19
C SER A 138 2.19 -28.89 4.56
N SER A 139 1.05 -29.24 3.96
CA SER A 139 0.17 -28.27 3.30
C SER A 139 -0.40 -27.23 4.28
N ASP A 140 -0.73 -27.62 5.51
CA ASP A 140 -1.25 -26.71 6.53
C ASP A 140 -0.23 -25.63 6.91
N SER A 141 1.04 -26.01 7.06
CA SER A 141 2.12 -25.06 7.34
C SER A 141 2.37 -24.12 6.15
N ILE A 142 2.24 -24.62 4.91
CA ILE A 142 2.37 -23.81 3.70
C ILE A 142 1.28 -22.73 3.66
N TRP A 143 0.03 -23.09 3.93
CA TRP A 143 -1.07 -22.12 3.97
C TRP A 143 -0.92 -21.11 5.10
N ALA A 144 -0.55 -21.56 6.30
CA ALA A 144 -0.28 -20.66 7.42
C ALA A 144 0.82 -19.64 7.09
N LEU A 145 1.92 -20.09 6.48
CA LEU A 145 3.02 -19.23 6.06
C LEU A 145 2.61 -18.29 4.92
N ALA A 146 1.84 -18.76 3.94
CA ALA A 146 1.34 -17.93 2.85
C ALA A 146 0.42 -16.81 3.38
N VAL A 147 -0.49 -17.12 4.32
CA VAL A 147 -1.34 -16.12 4.96
C VAL A 147 -0.50 -15.10 5.74
N CYS A 148 0.48 -15.56 6.52
CA CYS A 148 1.39 -14.66 7.24
C CYS A 148 2.15 -13.72 6.28
N LEU A 149 2.70 -14.25 5.20
CA LEU A 149 3.41 -13.47 4.18
C LEU A 149 2.49 -12.50 3.44
N LEU A 150 1.24 -12.88 3.16
CA LEU A 150 0.24 -11.97 2.58
C LEU A 150 -0.15 -10.85 3.55
N LEU A 151 -0.22 -11.13 4.84
CA LEU A 151 -0.42 -10.09 5.85
C LEU A 151 0.78 -9.13 5.88
N VAL A 152 2.01 -9.63 5.92
CA VAL A 152 3.23 -8.80 5.82
C VAL A 152 3.22 -7.97 4.54
N HIS A 153 2.85 -8.58 3.42
CA HIS A 153 2.71 -7.91 2.14
C HIS A 153 1.71 -6.75 2.22
N LEU A 154 0.49 -6.99 2.72
CA LEU A 154 -0.55 -5.98 2.89
C LEU A 154 -0.13 -4.85 3.84
N PHE A 155 0.53 -5.16 4.96
CA PHE A 155 0.96 -4.15 5.93
C PHE A 155 2.10 -3.25 5.40
N LEU A 156 3.03 -3.83 4.63
CA LEU A 156 4.21 -3.11 4.15
C LEU A 156 4.04 -2.50 2.75
N HIS A 157 2.93 -2.78 2.06
CA HIS A 157 2.66 -2.28 0.72
C HIS A 157 2.50 -0.75 0.71
N ASP A 158 3.06 -0.08 -0.29
CA ASP A 158 2.89 1.35 -0.49
C ASP A 158 1.60 1.64 -1.26
N TYR A 159 0.53 1.97 -0.53
CA TYR A 159 -0.79 2.30 -1.11
C TYR A 159 -0.83 3.67 -1.81
N SER A 160 0.23 4.48 -1.69
CA SER A 160 0.30 5.81 -2.31
C SER A 160 0.81 5.78 -3.75
N GLY A 161 1.44 4.68 -4.18
CA GLY A 161 2.05 4.56 -5.51
C GLY A 161 2.36 3.11 -5.90
N SER A 162 3.27 2.95 -6.87
CA SER A 162 3.75 1.64 -7.33
C SER A 162 5.22 1.45 -6.94
N THR A 163 5.60 0.21 -6.59
CA THR A 163 7.00 -0.25 -6.43
C THR A 163 7.79 -0.08 -7.71
N ILE A 164 7.20 -0.51 -8.83
CA ILE A 164 7.74 -0.30 -10.17
C ILE A 164 7.24 1.04 -10.66
N ARG A 165 8.16 1.98 -10.89
CA ARG A 165 7.82 3.30 -11.44
C ARG A 165 8.35 3.43 -12.87
N PRO A 166 7.66 4.18 -13.74
CA PRO A 166 8.16 4.44 -15.08
C PRO A 166 9.51 5.16 -15.03
N PRO A 167 10.37 4.97 -16.05
CA PRO A 167 11.69 5.60 -16.10
C PRO A 167 11.56 7.14 -15.97
N GLY A 168 12.22 7.73 -14.96
CA GLY A 168 12.18 9.17 -14.66
C GLY A 168 11.48 9.57 -13.35
N ALA A 169 11.03 8.63 -12.52
CA ALA A 169 10.48 8.94 -11.20
C ALA A 169 11.58 9.34 -10.19
N LEU A 170 11.37 10.46 -9.48
CA LEU A 170 12.36 11.14 -8.62
C LEU A 170 12.70 10.37 -7.32
N ASN A 171 11.83 9.47 -6.86
CA ASN A 171 11.96 8.82 -5.55
C ASN A 171 12.22 7.31 -5.70
N ASN A 172 13.26 6.84 -5.02
CA ASN A 172 13.61 5.42 -4.94
C ASN A 172 12.51 4.60 -4.22
N PRO A 173 12.31 3.32 -4.57
CA PRO A 173 11.38 2.46 -3.86
C PRO A 173 11.81 2.31 -2.40
N LYS A 174 10.86 2.46 -1.48
CA LYS A 174 11.10 2.29 -0.03
C LYS A 174 11.46 0.84 0.28
N LEU A 175 12.34 0.62 1.25
CA LEU A 175 12.71 -0.73 1.73
C LEU A 175 11.47 -1.58 2.08
N THR A 176 10.49 -0.98 2.76
CA THR A 176 9.22 -1.64 3.12
C THR A 176 8.49 -2.20 1.90
N SER A 177 8.50 -1.44 0.81
CA SER A 177 7.84 -1.82 -0.44
C SER A 177 8.51 -3.02 -1.12
N ASN A 178 9.85 -3.12 -1.03
CA ASN A 178 10.60 -4.27 -1.53
C ASN A 178 10.35 -5.52 -0.69
N ILE A 179 10.29 -5.38 0.64
CA ILE A 179 9.96 -6.48 1.55
C ILE A 179 8.54 -6.98 1.26
N SER A 180 7.58 -6.06 1.10
CA SER A 180 6.20 -6.37 0.74
C SER A 180 6.14 -7.21 -0.55
N LEU A 181 6.79 -6.76 -1.62
CA LEU A 181 6.78 -7.46 -2.91
C LEU A 181 7.44 -8.84 -2.80
N ASN A 182 8.59 -8.95 -2.14
CA ASN A 182 9.24 -10.25 -1.94
C ASN A 182 8.35 -11.21 -1.10
N ALA A 183 7.64 -10.70 -0.11
CA ALA A 183 6.71 -11.51 0.69
C ALA A 183 5.59 -12.10 -0.16
N SER A 184 4.99 -11.32 -1.08
CA SER A 184 3.97 -11.85 -1.98
C SER A 184 4.52 -12.86 -2.99
N ILE A 185 5.73 -12.64 -3.51
CA ILE A 185 6.39 -13.63 -4.40
C ILE A 185 6.63 -14.94 -3.66
N VAL A 186 7.17 -14.89 -2.44
CA VAL A 186 7.41 -16.10 -1.65
C VAL A 186 6.08 -16.79 -1.35
N ALA A 187 5.02 -16.06 -0.99
CA ALA A 187 3.68 -16.63 -0.80
C ALA A 187 3.18 -17.33 -2.07
N SER A 188 3.33 -16.72 -3.25
CA SER A 188 2.99 -17.33 -4.54
C SER A 188 3.76 -18.63 -4.79
N VAL A 189 5.07 -18.65 -4.55
CA VAL A 189 5.91 -19.85 -4.75
C VAL A 189 5.48 -20.98 -3.80
N LEU A 190 5.22 -20.65 -2.54
CA LEU A 190 4.78 -21.62 -1.54
C LEU A 190 3.47 -22.30 -1.95
N VAL A 191 2.50 -21.52 -2.43
CA VAL A 191 1.20 -22.05 -2.87
C VAL A 191 1.34 -22.81 -4.21
N ALA A 192 2.08 -22.25 -5.17
CA ALA A 192 2.30 -22.86 -6.48
C ALA A 192 2.96 -24.24 -6.37
N SER A 193 3.88 -24.43 -5.42
CA SER A 193 4.57 -25.71 -5.17
C SER A 193 3.64 -26.90 -4.92
N ARG A 194 2.36 -26.67 -4.57
CA ARG A 194 1.36 -27.72 -4.33
C ARG A 194 0.67 -28.20 -5.60
N LEU A 195 0.89 -27.55 -6.74
CA LEU A 195 0.25 -27.91 -7.99
C LEU A 195 0.89 -29.17 -8.61
N PRO A 196 0.08 -30.07 -9.18
CA PRO A 196 0.55 -31.37 -9.67
C PRO A 196 1.33 -31.27 -10.99
N SER A 197 1.07 -30.23 -11.79
CA SER A 197 1.68 -30.05 -13.12
C SER A 197 2.61 -28.84 -13.16
N ARG A 198 3.75 -29.01 -13.83
CA ARG A 198 4.72 -27.91 -14.08
C ARG A 198 4.09 -26.73 -14.81
N LEU A 199 3.16 -27.00 -15.73
CA LEU A 199 2.46 -25.95 -16.47
C LEU A 199 1.52 -25.15 -15.57
N HIS A 200 0.85 -25.81 -14.62
CA HIS A 200 0.03 -25.13 -13.62
C HIS A 200 0.90 -24.24 -12.71
N VAL A 201 2.06 -24.74 -12.26
CA VAL A 201 3.02 -23.97 -11.46
C VAL A 201 3.48 -22.73 -12.22
N PHE A 202 3.87 -22.88 -13.49
CA PHE A 202 4.28 -21.77 -14.33
C PHE A 202 3.16 -20.74 -14.50
N ALA A 203 1.96 -21.17 -14.88
CA ALA A 203 0.82 -20.28 -15.13
C ALA A 203 0.39 -19.54 -13.86
N ILE A 204 0.26 -20.21 -12.70
CA ILE A 204 -0.15 -19.53 -11.47
C ILE A 204 0.93 -18.55 -10.96
N MET A 205 2.20 -18.89 -11.15
CA MET A 205 3.31 -17.99 -10.82
C MET A 205 3.30 -16.77 -11.74
N LEU A 206 3.06 -16.97 -13.04
CA LEU A 206 2.95 -15.89 -14.01
C LEU A 206 1.78 -14.97 -13.65
N PHE A 207 0.60 -15.53 -13.40
CA PHE A 207 -0.58 -14.80 -12.94
C PHE A 207 -0.29 -13.97 -11.69
N SER A 208 0.28 -14.59 -10.65
CA SER A 208 0.55 -13.91 -9.37
C SER A 208 1.53 -12.75 -9.55
N LEU A 209 2.60 -12.97 -10.32
CA LEU A 209 3.59 -11.95 -10.62
C LEU A 209 2.99 -10.82 -11.48
N GLN A 210 2.20 -11.16 -12.51
CA GLN A 210 1.50 -10.16 -13.31
C GLN A 210 0.63 -9.26 -12.43
N ILE A 211 -0.15 -9.86 -11.53
CA ILE A 211 -1.04 -9.11 -10.65
C ILE A 211 -0.25 -8.25 -9.65
N PHE A 212 0.70 -8.82 -8.90
CA PHE A 212 1.43 -8.08 -7.86
C PHE A 212 2.41 -7.04 -8.40
N LEU A 213 2.96 -7.23 -9.60
CA LEU A 213 3.91 -6.29 -10.20
C LEU A 213 3.23 -5.26 -11.12
N PHE A 214 2.33 -5.69 -12.01
CA PHE A 214 1.79 -4.82 -13.06
C PHE A 214 0.51 -4.08 -12.65
N VAL A 215 -0.37 -4.68 -11.85
CA VAL A 215 -1.62 -4.00 -11.47
C VAL A 215 -1.37 -2.72 -10.65
N PRO A 216 -0.44 -2.67 -9.68
CA PRO A 216 -0.08 -1.42 -8.99
C PRO A 216 0.42 -0.34 -9.95
N LEU A 217 1.22 -0.72 -10.94
CA LEU A 217 1.73 0.19 -11.96
C LEU A 217 0.59 0.75 -12.82
N VAL A 218 -0.32 -0.11 -13.30
CA VAL A 218 -1.48 0.31 -14.10
C VAL A 218 -2.39 1.21 -13.27
N ALA A 219 -2.68 0.84 -12.02
CA ALA A 219 -3.50 1.65 -11.11
C ALA A 219 -2.89 3.03 -10.86
N PHE A 220 -1.57 3.11 -10.66
CA PHE A 220 -0.85 4.37 -10.52
C PHE A 220 -0.95 5.24 -11.77
N CYS A 221 -0.73 4.66 -12.96
CA CYS A 221 -0.88 5.36 -14.24
C CYS A 221 -2.30 5.89 -14.43
N VAL A 222 -3.32 5.05 -14.23
CA VAL A 222 -4.73 5.43 -14.34
C VAL A 222 -5.09 6.56 -13.37
N LYS A 223 -4.63 6.48 -12.11
CA LYS A 223 -4.84 7.53 -11.10
C LYS A 223 -4.19 8.86 -11.50
N LYS A 224 -3.00 8.82 -12.09
CA LYS A 224 -2.30 10.01 -12.60
C LYS A 224 -3.02 10.64 -13.79
N PHE A 225 -3.65 9.82 -14.65
CA PHE A 225 -4.38 10.29 -15.82
C PHE A 225 -5.74 10.89 -15.49
N SER A 226 -6.56 10.17 -14.72
CA SER A 226 -7.89 10.63 -14.34
C SER A 226 -8.39 9.94 -13.07
N LEU A 227 -8.73 10.76 -12.06
CA LEU A 227 -9.32 10.26 -10.82
C LEU A 227 -10.65 9.53 -11.07
N ARG A 228 -11.48 9.99 -12.00
CA ARG A 228 -12.77 9.35 -12.32
C ARG A 228 -12.58 7.94 -12.88
N LEU A 229 -11.59 7.77 -13.76
CA LEU A 229 -11.26 6.46 -14.33
C LEU A 229 -10.73 5.52 -13.25
N HIS A 230 -9.89 6.02 -12.35
CA HIS A 230 -9.39 5.25 -11.20
C HIS A 230 -10.52 4.76 -10.29
N LEU A 231 -11.48 5.63 -9.96
CA LEU A 231 -12.64 5.26 -9.15
C LEU A 231 -13.50 4.22 -9.88
N LEU A 232 -13.82 4.42 -11.16
CA LEU A 232 -14.59 3.46 -11.96
C LEU A 232 -13.91 2.08 -12.00
N PHE A 233 -12.60 2.06 -12.28
CA PHE A 233 -11.81 0.83 -12.28
C PHE A 233 -11.81 0.15 -10.91
N SER A 234 -11.67 0.92 -9.83
CA SER A 234 -11.66 0.38 -8.46
C SER A 234 -13.01 -0.23 -8.09
N PHE A 235 -14.13 0.46 -8.36
CA PHE A 235 -15.46 -0.08 -8.09
C PHE A 235 -15.77 -1.31 -8.94
N ALA A 236 -15.40 -1.31 -10.22
CA ALA A 236 -15.56 -2.47 -11.09
C ALA A 236 -14.76 -3.68 -10.54
N LEU A 237 -13.53 -3.45 -10.09
CA LEU A 237 -12.68 -4.49 -9.49
C LEU A 237 -13.29 -5.02 -8.19
N MET A 238 -13.82 -4.15 -7.33
CA MET A 238 -14.48 -4.55 -6.08
C MET A 238 -15.70 -5.42 -6.35
N ILE A 239 -16.59 -5.02 -7.27
CA ILE A 239 -17.78 -5.78 -7.64
C ILE A 239 -17.39 -7.15 -8.19
N MET A 240 -16.42 -7.19 -9.11
CA MET A 240 -15.92 -8.45 -9.68
C MET A 240 -15.35 -9.37 -8.59
N THR A 241 -14.54 -8.83 -7.69
CA THR A 241 -13.91 -9.60 -6.61
C THR A 241 -14.94 -10.14 -5.61
N LEU A 242 -15.93 -9.34 -5.25
CA LEU A 242 -17.05 -9.78 -4.41
C LEU A 242 -17.86 -10.88 -5.11
N GLY A 243 -18.10 -10.77 -6.41
CA GLY A 243 -18.77 -11.81 -7.19
C GLY A 243 -18.00 -13.14 -7.20
N VAL A 244 -16.68 -13.09 -7.46
CA VAL A 244 -15.81 -14.28 -7.45
C VAL A 244 -15.73 -14.92 -6.06
N THR A 245 -15.52 -14.11 -5.01
CA THR A 245 -15.45 -14.63 -3.64
C THR A 245 -16.77 -15.19 -3.13
N TYR A 246 -17.91 -14.63 -3.57
CA TYR A 246 -19.23 -15.19 -3.30
C TYR A 246 -19.41 -16.59 -3.90
N GLN A 247 -18.95 -16.79 -5.14
CA GLN A 247 -18.97 -18.10 -5.79
C GLN A 247 -18.01 -19.10 -5.13
N LEU A 248 -16.92 -18.63 -4.54
CA LEU A 248 -15.94 -19.48 -3.87
C LEU A 248 -16.44 -19.95 -2.50
N HIS A 249 -16.78 -19.01 -1.60
CA HIS A 249 -17.23 -19.34 -0.24
C HIS A 249 -17.91 -18.15 0.45
N HIS A 250 -19.13 -18.37 0.98
CA HIS A 250 -19.92 -17.31 1.61
C HIS A 250 -19.23 -16.64 2.82
N MET A 251 -18.48 -17.38 3.65
CA MET A 251 -17.77 -16.77 4.78
C MET A 251 -16.68 -15.79 4.35
N PHE A 252 -15.95 -16.12 3.28
CA PHE A 252 -14.91 -15.23 2.75
C PHE A 252 -15.52 -13.99 2.11
N PHE A 253 -16.67 -14.14 1.44
CA PHE A 253 -17.45 -13.00 0.94
C PHE A 253 -17.87 -12.06 2.08
N ILE A 254 -18.46 -12.58 3.16
CA ILE A 254 -18.89 -11.76 4.31
C ILE A 254 -17.69 -11.05 4.93
N LEU A 255 -16.57 -11.76 5.13
CA LEU A 255 -15.34 -11.19 5.69
C LEU A 255 -14.79 -10.07 4.81
N LEU A 256 -14.67 -10.30 3.50
CA LEU A 256 -14.17 -9.30 2.55
C LEU A 256 -15.10 -8.08 2.49
N LEU A 257 -16.41 -8.29 2.42
CA LEU A 257 -17.39 -7.21 2.41
C LEU A 257 -17.30 -6.36 3.69
N ALA A 258 -17.25 -7.01 4.85
CA ALA A 258 -17.08 -6.33 6.14
C ALA A 258 -15.79 -5.52 6.18
N LEU A 259 -14.68 -6.09 5.70
CA LEU A 259 -13.37 -5.41 5.65
C LEU A 259 -13.40 -4.19 4.71
N LEU A 260 -14.02 -4.32 3.53
CA LEU A 260 -14.15 -3.21 2.57
C LEU A 260 -15.00 -2.07 3.12
N VAL A 261 -16.12 -2.38 3.78
CA VAL A 261 -16.97 -1.39 4.45
C VAL A 261 -16.21 -0.73 5.60
N PHE A 262 -15.50 -1.52 6.40
CA PHE A 262 -14.70 -1.02 7.51
C PHE A 262 -13.64 -0.01 7.04
N ILE A 263 -12.86 -0.36 6.01
CA ILE A 263 -11.79 0.51 5.50
C ILE A 263 -12.33 1.73 4.73
N SER A 264 -13.42 1.56 3.98
CA SER A 264 -13.93 2.63 3.11
C SER A 264 -14.80 3.64 3.86
N ILE A 265 -15.43 3.26 4.97
CA ILE A 265 -16.39 4.09 5.70
C ILE A 265 -15.99 4.26 7.17
N VAL A 266 -15.83 3.15 7.90
CA VAL A 266 -15.62 3.18 9.36
C VAL A 266 -14.29 3.83 9.71
N CYS A 267 -13.20 3.47 9.02
CA CYS A 267 -11.87 4.04 9.25
C CYS A 267 -11.83 5.56 8.97
N PRO A 268 -12.28 6.08 7.80
CA PRO A 268 -12.37 7.53 7.56
C PRO A 268 -13.22 8.27 8.60
N TYR A 269 -14.37 7.71 8.98
CA TYR A 269 -15.23 8.29 10.01
C TYR A 269 -14.52 8.37 11.36
N TRP A 270 -13.89 7.27 11.78
CA TRP A 270 -13.17 7.21 13.06
C TRP A 270 -11.95 8.14 13.05
N LEU A 271 -11.24 8.25 11.94
CA LEU A 271 -10.11 9.16 11.77
C LEU A 271 -10.51 10.63 11.96
N ILE A 272 -11.70 11.02 11.52
CA ILE A 272 -12.20 12.39 11.73
C ILE A 272 -12.68 12.59 13.16
N ARG A 273 -13.37 11.61 13.74
CA ARG A 273 -13.78 11.67 15.15
C ARG A 273 -12.60 11.77 16.09
N ILE A 274 -11.53 11.00 15.85
CA ILE A 274 -10.35 11.07 16.72
C ILE A 274 -9.62 12.41 16.56
N GLN A 275 -9.74 13.06 15.40
CA GLN A 275 -9.18 14.37 15.17
C GLN A 275 -9.85 15.47 16.01
N GLU A 276 -11.11 15.31 16.44
CA GLU A 276 -11.78 16.25 17.35
C GLU A 276 -11.08 16.30 18.73
N TYR A 277 -10.36 15.25 19.12
CA TYR A 277 -9.56 15.20 20.34
C TYR A 277 -8.12 15.71 20.14
N LYS A 278 -7.73 16.10 18.92
CA LYS A 278 -6.40 16.68 18.71
C LYS A 278 -6.39 18.09 19.28
N PHE A 279 -5.56 18.28 20.30
CA PHE A 279 -5.38 19.53 20.98
C PHE A 279 -3.91 19.95 20.91
N GLU A 280 -3.66 21.13 20.36
CA GLU A 280 -2.33 21.72 20.24
C GLU A 280 -2.34 23.04 21.00
N ILE A 281 -1.41 23.23 21.93
CA ILE A 281 -1.18 24.50 22.60
C ILE A 281 0.12 25.06 22.04
N ASN A 282 0.03 26.25 21.46
CA ASN A 282 1.18 27.01 21.02
C ASN A 282 1.32 28.30 21.83
N GLY A 283 2.53 28.84 21.92
CA GLY A 283 2.78 30.12 22.58
C GLY A 283 4.13 30.74 22.21
N PRO A 284 4.41 31.96 22.67
CA PRO A 284 5.70 32.63 22.47
C PRO A 284 6.85 32.03 23.30
N TRP A 285 6.59 30.99 24.10
CA TRP A 285 7.58 30.30 24.91
C TRP A 285 8.23 29.14 24.13
N ASP A 286 9.42 28.72 24.57
CA ASP A 286 10.19 27.66 23.91
C ASP A 286 9.45 26.32 23.94
N GLU A 287 8.77 26.00 22.85
CA GLU A 287 8.28 24.65 22.57
C GLU A 287 9.46 23.75 22.18
N ALA A 288 9.50 22.53 22.70
CA ALA A 288 10.48 21.53 22.30
C ALA A 288 10.28 21.19 20.81
N LYS A 289 11.09 21.80 19.94
CA LYS A 289 11.14 21.46 18.52
C LYS A 289 12.09 20.30 18.31
N LEU A 290 11.64 19.28 17.58
CA LEU A 290 12.52 18.23 17.10
C LEU A 290 13.48 18.85 16.06
N CYS A 291 14.69 19.21 16.48
CA CYS A 291 15.78 19.56 15.59
C CYS A 291 16.28 18.29 14.91
N PHE A 292 15.61 17.90 13.82
CA PHE A 292 16.23 16.99 12.87
C PHE A 292 17.16 17.84 12.01
N ASP A 293 18.47 17.63 12.13
CA ASP A 293 19.43 18.09 11.14
C ASP A 293 19.11 17.33 9.83
N ILE A 294 18.26 17.94 9.01
CA ILE A 294 18.07 17.51 7.63
C ILE A 294 19.30 18.07 6.90
N THR A 295 20.38 17.29 6.86
CA THR A 295 21.45 17.54 5.90
C THR A 295 20.87 17.38 4.50
N GLU A 296 20.76 18.49 3.77
CA GLU A 296 20.47 18.51 2.33
C GLU A 296 21.52 17.73 1.52
#